data_AF-A0A921JFG6-F1
#
_entry.id   AF-A0A921JFG6-F1
#
_cell.length_a   1.000
_cell.length_b   1.000
_cell.length_c   1.000
_cell.angle_alpha   90.00
_cell.angle_beta   90.00
_cell.angle_gamma   90.00
#
_symmetry.space_group_name_H-M   'P 1'
#
loop_
_entity.id
_entity.type
_entity.pdbx_description
1 polymer ?
#
loop_
_entity_poly.entity_id
_entity_poly.type
_entity_poly.pdbx_seq_one_letter_code
_entity_poly.pdbx_strand_id
1 'polypeptide(L)'
;MRAAVMAAVLPVLLWPAVVGAQDTTTVRTESFPRPPYSGATYYIYERAGRTICTKLSVCNKFNECELTYRQGVYRDDEDAATGTPYGTTPAVPISSASLAKHVCLTRFGLTGR
;
A
#
# COMPACT_ATOMS: atom_id res chain seq x y z
N MET A 1 20.33 -63.32 8.94
CA MET A 1 19.05 -62.58 8.97
C MET A 1 19.34 -61.09 8.86
N ARG A 2 18.37 -60.33 8.37
CA ARG A 2 18.45 -59.05 7.64
C ARG A 2 19.09 -57.86 8.36
N ALA A 3 19.67 -57.00 7.52
CA ALA A 3 20.24 -55.68 7.78
C ALA A 3 19.26 -54.67 8.40
N ALA A 4 19.82 -53.64 9.04
CA ALA A 4 19.16 -52.33 9.16
C ALA A 4 20.22 -51.21 9.16
N VAL A 5 20.39 -50.59 7.99
CA VAL A 5 21.12 -49.34 7.80
C VAL A 5 20.13 -48.21 8.11
N MET A 6 20.31 -47.48 9.21
CA MET A 6 19.53 -46.27 9.49
C MET A 6 20.13 -45.10 8.71
N ALA A 7 19.44 -44.71 7.64
CA ALA A 7 19.70 -43.46 6.93
C ALA A 7 19.07 -42.30 7.73
N ALA A 8 19.91 -41.44 8.30
CA ALA A 8 19.48 -40.19 8.92
C ALA A 8 19.11 -39.17 7.83
N VAL A 9 17.82 -38.85 7.71
CA VAL A 9 17.33 -37.80 6.81
C VAL A 9 17.30 -36.50 7.60
N LEU A 10 18.26 -35.61 7.34
CA LEU A 10 18.29 -34.26 7.92
C LEU A 10 17.15 -33.41 7.33
N PRO A 11 16.35 -32.70 8.15
CA PRO A 11 15.35 -31.77 7.65
C PRO A 11 16.05 -30.49 7.17
N VAL A 12 16.04 -30.27 5.85
CA VAL A 12 16.42 -28.99 5.25
C VAL A 12 15.37 -27.95 5.67
N LEU A 13 15.73 -27.10 6.63
CA LEU A 13 14.95 -25.93 7.00
C LEU A 13 14.94 -24.96 5.82
N LEU A 14 13.85 -25.02 5.04
CA LEU A 14 13.49 -24.04 4.04
C LEU A 14 13.18 -22.72 4.76
N TRP A 15 14.19 -21.89 4.98
CA TRP A 15 13.97 -20.50 5.37
C TRP A 15 13.22 -19.79 4.24
N PRO A 16 12.07 -19.15 4.52
CA PRO A 16 11.43 -18.31 3.52
C PRO A 16 12.38 -17.16 3.24
N ALA A 17 12.83 -17.07 1.98
CA ALA A 17 13.55 -15.91 1.50
C ALA A 17 12.65 -14.69 1.74
N VAL A 18 13.03 -13.86 2.71
CA VAL A 18 12.52 -12.50 2.84
C VAL A 18 12.95 -11.77 1.57
N VAL A 19 12.05 -11.73 0.59
CA VAL A 19 12.18 -10.91 -0.62
C VAL A 19 12.36 -9.48 -0.13
N GLY A 20 13.59 -8.97 -0.23
CA GLY A 20 13.91 -7.60 0.14
C GLY A 20 12.98 -6.67 -0.62
N ALA A 21 12.14 -5.94 0.12
CA ALA A 21 11.25 -4.95 -0.46
C ALA A 21 12.12 -3.94 -1.21
N GLN A 22 12.06 -3.99 -2.55
CA GLN A 22 12.86 -3.10 -3.39
C GLN A 22 12.52 -1.65 -3.05
N ASP A 23 13.49 -0.76 -3.22
CA ASP A 23 13.37 0.68 -2.99
C ASP A 23 12.57 1.39 -4.10
N THR A 24 11.52 0.71 -4.54
CA THR A 24 10.58 1.14 -5.57
C THR A 24 9.38 1.72 -4.85
N THR A 25 9.02 2.95 -5.19
CA THR A 25 7.76 3.53 -4.69
C THR A 25 6.61 2.97 -5.50
N THR A 26 5.61 2.42 -4.83
CA THR A 26 4.38 1.96 -5.44
C THR A 26 3.22 2.85 -5.02
N VAL A 27 2.13 2.79 -5.78
CA VAL A 27 0.84 3.34 -5.36
C VAL A 27 -0.24 2.30 -5.56
N ARG A 28 -1.11 2.17 -4.57
CA ARG A 28 -2.38 1.45 -4.66
C ARG A 28 -3.50 2.36 -4.19
N THR A 29 -4.72 1.99 -4.50
CA THR A 29 -5.91 2.71 -4.06
C THR A 29 -6.80 1.83 -3.20
N GLU A 30 -7.48 2.46 -2.24
CA GLU A 30 -8.58 1.86 -1.47
C GLU A 30 -9.78 2.81 -1.55
N SER A 31 -10.98 2.28 -1.77
CA SER A 31 -12.21 3.08 -1.83
C SER A 31 -13.18 2.73 -0.70
N PHE A 32 -13.82 3.76 -0.15
CA PHE A 32 -14.83 3.66 0.91
C PHE A 32 -16.08 4.44 0.52
N PRO A 33 -17.29 3.92 0.82
CA PRO A 33 -18.51 4.67 0.64
C PRO A 33 -18.59 5.79 1.68
N ARG A 34 -19.10 6.96 1.30
CA ARG A 34 -19.49 8.00 2.25
C ARG A 34 -20.91 8.46 1.93
N PRO A 35 -21.94 7.88 2.57
CA PRO A 35 -23.33 8.25 2.32
C PRO A 35 -23.60 9.76 2.58
N PRO A 36 -24.60 10.36 1.90
CA PRO A 36 -25.51 9.73 0.96
C PRO A 36 -25.00 9.67 -0.49
N TYR A 37 -24.04 10.51 -0.91
CA TYR A 37 -23.58 10.55 -2.30
C TYR A 37 -22.11 10.95 -2.45
N SER A 38 -21.26 10.49 -1.54
CA SER A 38 -19.82 10.69 -1.61
C SER A 38 -19.05 9.37 -1.56
N GLY A 39 -17.80 9.41 -1.98
CA GLY A 39 -16.86 8.31 -1.86
C GLY A 39 -15.50 8.84 -1.48
N ALA A 40 -14.83 8.12 -0.59
CA ALA A 40 -13.45 8.36 -0.23
C ALA A 40 -12.55 7.43 -1.04
N THR A 41 -11.52 7.97 -1.68
CA THR A 41 -10.46 7.20 -2.34
C THR A 41 -9.13 7.57 -1.71
N TYR A 42 -8.49 6.58 -1.11
CA TYR A 42 -7.14 6.66 -0.61
C TYR A 42 -6.17 6.26 -1.72
N TYR A 43 -5.14 7.07 -1.93
CA TYR A 43 -3.95 6.71 -2.70
C TYR A 43 -2.82 6.49 -1.71
N ILE A 44 -2.42 5.24 -1.56
CA ILE A 44 -1.48 4.78 -0.56
C ILE A 44 -0.15 4.58 -1.27
N TYR A 45 0.83 5.42 -0.91
CA TYR A 45 2.17 5.36 -1.47
C TYR A 45 3.05 4.53 -0.55
N GLU A 46 3.62 3.46 -1.07
CA GLU A 46 4.43 2.52 -0.29
C GLU A 46 5.86 2.48 -0.84
N ARG A 47 6.83 2.29 0.06
CA ARG A 47 8.24 2.06 -0.27
C ARG A 47 8.85 1.18 0.81
N ALA A 48 9.64 0.19 0.41
CA ALA A 48 10.26 -0.75 1.34
C ALA A 48 9.24 -1.39 2.34
N GLY A 49 8.02 -1.67 1.86
CA GLY A 49 6.94 -2.26 2.67
C GLY A 49 6.27 -1.31 3.67
N ARG A 50 6.54 0.00 3.61
CA ARG A 50 5.96 1.01 4.51
C ARG A 50 5.16 2.04 3.71
N THR A 51 4.01 2.46 4.24
CA THR A 51 3.31 3.63 3.70
C THR A 51 4.10 4.89 4.03
N ILE A 52 4.59 5.57 2.99
CA ILE A 52 5.38 6.80 3.12
C ILE A 52 4.51 8.05 2.96
N CYS A 53 3.39 7.94 2.24
CA CYS A 53 2.45 9.03 2.04
C CYS A 53 1.05 8.49 1.77
N THR A 54 0.04 9.25 2.20
CA THR A 54 -1.36 8.96 1.93
C THR A 54 -2.03 10.21 1.39
N LYS A 55 -2.68 10.09 0.22
CA LYS A 55 -3.59 11.10 -0.30
C LYS A 55 -5.02 10.57 -0.13
N LEU A 56 -5.88 11.32 0.55
CA LEU A 56 -7.31 11.10 0.58
C LEU A 56 -7.99 12.04 -0.42
N SER A 57 -8.89 11.48 -1.22
CA SER A 57 -9.79 12.21 -2.13
C SER A 57 -11.23 11.86 -1.77
N VAL A 58 -11.97 12.81 -1.20
CA VAL A 58 -13.41 12.63 -0.92
C VAL A 58 -14.19 13.40 -1.96
N CYS A 59 -14.91 12.69 -2.84
CA CYS A 59 -15.65 13.29 -3.93
C CYS A 59 -17.15 13.16 -3.71
N ASN A 60 -17.92 14.22 -3.99
CA ASN A 60 -19.38 14.18 -4.01
C ASN A 60 -19.93 13.74 -5.39
N LYS A 61 -21.25 13.59 -5.52
CA LYS A 61 -21.92 13.21 -6.79
C LYS A 61 -21.71 14.17 -7.96
N PHE A 62 -21.24 15.39 -7.70
CA PHE A 62 -20.94 16.39 -8.72
C PHE A 62 -19.46 16.34 -9.14
N ASN A 63 -18.70 15.36 -8.66
CA ASN A 63 -17.25 15.21 -8.86
C ASN A 63 -16.42 16.36 -8.26
N GLU A 64 -16.97 17.07 -7.28
CA GLU A 64 -16.19 18.01 -6.48
C GLU A 64 -15.46 17.22 -5.39
N CYS A 65 -14.13 17.31 -5.39
CA CYS A 65 -13.28 16.50 -4.52
C CYS A 65 -12.50 17.36 -3.54
N GLU A 66 -12.58 17.03 -2.27
CA GLU A 66 -11.68 17.53 -1.24
C GLU A 66 -10.45 16.62 -1.16
N LEU A 67 -9.26 17.22 -1.16
CA LEU A 67 -7.99 16.50 -1.15
C LEU A 67 -7.22 16.76 0.15
N THR A 68 -6.93 15.69 0.87
CA THR A 68 -6.06 15.71 2.05
C THR A 68 -4.78 14.93 1.79
N TYR A 69 -3.64 15.45 2.24
CA TYR A 69 -2.33 14.83 2.10
C TYR A 69 -1.70 14.66 3.47
N ARG A 70 -1.25 13.44 3.79
CA ARG A 70 -0.60 13.12 5.05
C ARG A 70 0.65 12.31 4.79
N GLN A 71 1.73 12.65 5.47
CA GLN A 71 2.92 11.82 5.49
C GLN A 71 2.64 10.55 6.31
N GLY A 72 3.06 9.40 5.80
CA GLY A 72 2.82 8.10 6.44
C GLY A 72 1.41 7.55 6.25
N VAL A 73 1.04 6.62 7.13
CA VAL A 73 -0.29 5.99 7.17
C VAL A 73 -1.32 7.01 7.64
N TYR A 74 -2.43 7.11 6.92
CA TYR A 74 -3.57 7.91 7.35
C TYR A 74 -4.88 7.23 6.95
N ARG A 75 -5.84 7.27 7.86
CA ARG A 75 -7.22 6.90 7.65
C ARG A 75 -8.09 7.90 8.40
N ASP A 76 -9.14 8.39 7.76
CA ASP A 76 -10.17 9.21 8.38
C ASP A 76 -11.00 8.35 9.35
N ASP A 77 -11.50 8.95 10.43
CA ASP A 77 -12.23 8.25 11.49
C ASP A 77 -13.51 7.58 10.95
N GLU A 78 -14.20 8.22 10.00
CA GLU A 78 -15.42 7.66 9.37
C GLU A 78 -15.11 6.38 8.56
N ASP A 79 -13.99 6.38 7.84
CA ASP A 79 -13.56 5.23 7.03
C ASP A 79 -12.90 4.15 7.90
N ALA A 80 -12.29 4.53 9.03
CA ALA A 80 -11.78 3.60 10.03
C ALA A 80 -12.92 2.83 10.71
N ALA A 81 -14.03 3.51 11.02
CA ALA A 81 -15.23 2.89 11.58
C ALA A 81 -15.91 1.92 10.59
N THR A 82 -15.85 2.22 9.29
CA THR A 82 -16.34 1.34 8.22
C THR A 82 -15.53 0.04 8.11
N GLY A 83 -14.25 0.09 8.46
CA GLY A 83 -13.35 -1.08 8.49
C GLY A 83 -12.73 -1.40 7.13
N THR A 84 -13.32 -2.34 6.40
CA THR A 84 -12.75 -2.88 5.15
C THR A 84 -13.12 -2.01 3.93
N PRO A 85 -12.16 -1.71 3.02
CA PRO A 85 -12.47 -0.99 1.79
C PRO A 85 -13.47 -1.76 0.90
N TYR A 86 -14.28 -1.02 0.14
CA TYR A 86 -15.17 -1.59 -0.88
C TYR A 86 -14.41 -2.05 -2.12
N GLY A 87 -13.26 -1.44 -2.40
CA GLY A 87 -12.40 -1.83 -3.50
C GLY A 87 -10.94 -1.46 -3.22
N THR A 88 -10.05 -2.30 -3.72
CA THR A 88 -8.60 -2.08 -3.65
C THR A 88 -7.98 -2.38 -5.00
N THR A 89 -7.01 -1.56 -5.43
CA THR A 89 -6.18 -1.86 -6.62
C THR A 89 -4.86 -2.49 -6.21
N PRO A 90 -4.22 -3.30 -7.08
CA PRO A 90 -2.87 -3.80 -6.81
C PRO A 90 -1.87 -2.63 -6.71
N ALA A 91 -0.80 -2.82 -5.94
CA ALA A 91 0.29 -1.86 -5.87
C ALA A 91 1.05 -1.80 -7.21
N VAL A 92 1.03 -0.63 -7.85
CA VAL A 92 1.70 -0.39 -9.13
C VAL A 92 2.98 0.43 -8.89
N PRO A 93 4.14 0.02 -9.43
CA PRO A 93 5.37 0.80 -9.30
C PRO A 93 5.26 2.14 -10.04
N ILE A 94 5.70 3.20 -9.38
CA ILE A 94 5.82 4.54 -9.97
C ILE A 94 7.21 4.65 -10.59
N SER A 95 7.27 4.97 -11.89
CA SER A 95 8.54 5.22 -12.55
C SER A 95 9.23 6.44 -11.96
N SER A 96 10.56 6.44 -11.91
CA SER A 96 11.36 7.56 -11.37
C SER A 96 10.99 8.91 -12.00
N ALA A 97 10.78 8.94 -13.31
CA ALA A 97 10.36 10.13 -14.06
C ALA A 97 8.95 10.65 -13.68
N SER A 98 8.14 9.82 -13.02
CA SER A 98 6.78 10.18 -12.61
C SER A 98 6.67 10.57 -11.14
N LEU A 99 7.66 10.27 -10.30
CA LEU A 99 7.61 10.57 -8.85
C LEU A 99 7.32 12.05 -8.57
N ALA A 100 7.94 12.96 -9.33
CA ALA A 100 7.74 14.40 -9.21
C ALA A 100 6.32 14.87 -9.60
N LYS A 101 5.53 14.04 -10.28
CA LYS A 101 4.14 14.35 -10.64
C LYS A 101 3.15 14.05 -9.52
N HIS A 102 3.57 13.29 -8.50
CA HIS A 102 2.73 12.93 -7.37
C HIS A 102 2.84 13.97 -6.25
N VAL A 103 1.79 14.78 -6.09
CA VAL A 103 1.74 15.87 -5.10
C VAL A 103 2.00 15.39 -3.67
N CYS A 104 1.53 14.19 -3.31
CA CYS A 104 1.79 13.61 -1.99
C CYS A 104 3.31 13.50 -1.75
N LEU A 105 4.04 12.97 -2.73
CA LEU A 105 5.47 12.73 -2.61
C LEU A 105 6.26 14.04 -2.63
N THR A 106 5.94 14.96 -3.54
CA THR A 106 6.66 16.23 -3.65
C THR A 106 6.43 17.14 -2.45
N ARG A 107 5.19 17.20 -1.93
CA ARG A 107 4.84 18.02 -0.76
C ARG A 107 5.66 17.69 0.48
N PHE A 108 6.06 16.43 0.64
CA PHE A 108 6.83 15.95 1.79
C PHE A 108 8.29 15.60 1.46
N GLY A 109 8.79 15.94 0.26
CA GLY A 109 10.18 15.66 -0.12
C GLY A 109 10.52 14.17 -0.25
N LEU A 110 9.55 13.33 -0.61
CA LEU A 110 9.66 11.86 -0.65
C LEU A 110 9.94 11.32 -2.06
N THR A 111 10.37 12.15 -3.00
CA THR A 111 10.66 11.74 -4.39
C THR A 111 12.03 11.09 -4.57
N GLY A 112 12.91 11.16 -3.56
CA GLY A 112 14.22 10.48 -3.57
C GLY A 112 14.08 8.96 -3.51
N ARG A 113 15.20 8.24 -3.62
CA ARG A 113 15.30 6.82 -3.24
C ARG A 113 15.73 6.77 -1.78
#